data_AF-A0A1Q6DM26-F1
#
_entry.id   AF-A0A1Q6DM26-F1
#
_cell.length_a   1.000
_cell.length_b   1.000
_cell.length_c   1.000
_cell.angle_alpha   90.00
_cell.angle_beta   90.00
_cell.angle_gamma   90.00
#
_symmetry.space_group_name_H-M   'P 1'
#
loop_
_entity.id
_entity.type
_entity.pdbx_description
1 polymer ?
#
loop_
_entity_poly.entity_id
_entity_poly.type
_entity_poly.pdbx_seq_one_letter_code
_entity_poly.pdbx_strand_id
1 'polypeptide(L)'
;MFAQFADIDEKLAELEGMLSDPAVLADQGEYKRVAREHSRVAKLHQLYTQYEKVSRELAESQELLHQEGDEEMRELAKNDIAELNARARQLEKELRITLLPKDPNDEKNILLEIRAGTGGDEAALFVSDLYRMYSKYAELQGWRVEVMSSNPIGIGGFKEIIVLISGEQVYSRLKYESGVHRVQRVPETEAQGRIHTSAVTVAVIPEVEEVELHIDPNELRFDVFRSSGPGGQSVNTTDSAVRVTHLPTGMVATCQDEKSQHKNKAKALKVLRARLLDQIQQEQHDRISEQRKIQVGSGDRSERIRTYNFPQGRMTDHRINLTLYKLDDIMLGKLNSVIEPLIAHNQAESLKSLQ
;
A
#
# COMPACT_ATOMS: atom_id res chain seq x y z
N MET A 1 -20.84 -17.15 10.93
CA MET A 1 -19.98 -15.94 10.97
C MET A 1 -19.56 -15.60 12.40
N PHE A 2 -20.48 -15.52 13.38
CA PHE A 2 -20.14 -15.21 14.77
C PHE A 2 -19.42 -16.31 15.57
N ALA A 3 -19.43 -17.57 15.12
CA ALA A 3 -18.68 -18.65 15.77
C ALA A 3 -17.15 -18.44 15.77
N GLN A 4 -16.61 -17.67 14.82
CA GLN A 4 -15.19 -17.28 14.81
C GLN A 4 -14.82 -16.27 15.92
N PHE A 5 -15.80 -15.66 16.58
CA PHE A 5 -15.56 -14.67 17.61
C PHE A 5 -15.36 -15.27 19.01
N ALA A 6 -15.75 -16.55 19.22
CA ALA A 6 -15.47 -17.26 20.46
C ALA A 6 -13.97 -17.42 20.72
N ASP A 7 -13.16 -17.52 19.66
CA ASP A 7 -11.70 -17.66 19.73
C ASP A 7 -10.97 -16.30 19.84
N ILE A 8 -11.69 -15.17 19.76
CA ILE A 8 -11.06 -13.83 19.81
C ILE A 8 -10.47 -13.57 21.20
N ASP A 9 -11.16 -14.00 22.26
CA ASP A 9 -10.69 -13.84 23.64
C ASP A 9 -9.41 -14.64 23.87
N GLU A 10 -9.37 -15.88 23.38
CA GLU A 10 -8.18 -16.74 23.45
C GLU A 10 -7.02 -16.13 22.66
N LYS A 11 -7.29 -15.64 21.46
CA LYS A 11 -6.28 -14.99 20.62
C LYS A 11 -5.76 -13.68 21.19
N LEU A 12 -6.61 -12.91 21.86
CA LEU A 12 -6.21 -11.66 22.51
C LEU A 12 -5.31 -11.97 23.72
N ALA A 13 -5.69 -12.97 24.53
CA ALA A 13 -4.86 -13.45 25.63
C ALA A 13 -3.50 -14.01 25.17
N GLU A 14 -3.46 -14.73 24.04
CA GLU A 14 -2.22 -15.21 23.43
C GLU A 14 -1.30 -14.02 23.05
N LEU A 15 -1.84 -13.01 22.38
CA LEU A 15 -1.09 -11.82 21.95
C LEU A 15 -0.60 -10.99 23.14
N GLU A 16 -1.39 -10.83 24.20
CA GLU A 16 -0.97 -10.19 25.46
C GLU A 16 0.17 -10.97 26.15
N GLY A 17 0.11 -12.31 26.10
CA GLY A 17 1.18 -13.19 26.55
C GLY A 17 2.48 -12.99 25.76
N MET A 18 2.38 -12.94 24.42
CA MET A 18 3.53 -12.68 23.54
C MET A 18 4.15 -11.29 23.77
N LEU A 19 3.33 -10.26 24.00
CA LEU A 19 3.83 -8.91 24.31
C LEU A 19 4.56 -8.82 25.66
N SER A 20 4.29 -9.76 26.56
CA SER A 20 4.93 -9.86 27.86
C SER A 20 6.21 -10.72 27.84
N ASP A 21 6.51 -11.39 26.72
CA ASP A 21 7.68 -12.27 26.58
C ASP A 21 8.97 -11.44 26.39
N PRO A 22 9.99 -11.60 27.25
CA PRO A 22 11.30 -10.96 27.09
C PRO A 22 11.98 -11.21 25.74
N ALA A 23 11.74 -12.36 25.09
CA ALA A 23 12.31 -12.67 23.79
C ALA A 23 11.72 -11.81 22.66
N VAL A 24 10.40 -11.55 22.71
CA VAL A 24 9.72 -10.67 21.75
C VAL A 24 10.08 -9.20 22.00
N LEU A 25 10.22 -8.80 23.27
CA LEU A 25 10.67 -7.45 23.63
C LEU A 25 12.09 -7.13 23.15
N ALA A 26 12.95 -8.15 23.01
CA ALA A 26 14.30 -7.99 22.48
C ALA A 26 14.33 -7.78 20.95
N ASP A 27 13.31 -8.24 20.22
CA ASP A 27 13.16 -8.07 18.78
C ASP A 27 12.14 -6.96 18.46
N GLN A 28 12.64 -5.78 18.09
CA GLN A 28 11.79 -4.63 17.76
C GLN A 28 10.86 -4.86 16.57
N GLY A 29 11.23 -5.75 15.64
CA GLY A 29 10.41 -6.09 14.47
C GLY A 29 9.22 -6.95 14.88
N GLU A 30 9.49 -8.05 15.59
CA GLU A 30 8.46 -8.94 16.10
C GLU A 30 7.54 -8.23 17.11
N TYR A 31 8.07 -7.41 18.01
CA TYR A 31 7.25 -6.62 18.93
C TYR A 31 6.27 -5.71 18.19
N LYS A 32 6.73 -4.99 17.16
CA LYS A 32 5.84 -4.14 16.34
C LYS A 32 4.76 -4.96 15.64
N ARG A 33 5.11 -6.15 15.13
CA ARG A 33 4.16 -7.05 14.46
C ARG A 33 3.07 -7.52 15.43
N VAL A 34 3.47 -8.03 16.60
CA VAL A 34 2.54 -8.52 17.63
C VAL A 34 1.68 -7.38 18.19
N ALA A 35 2.26 -6.20 18.44
CA ALA A 35 1.52 -5.04 18.94
C ALA A 35 0.43 -4.57 17.96
N ARG A 36 0.71 -4.61 16.64
CA ARG A 36 -0.28 -4.28 15.59
C ARG A 36 -1.40 -5.31 15.53
N GLU A 37 -1.04 -6.60 15.58
CA GLU A 37 -2.02 -7.68 15.63
C GLU A 37 -2.93 -7.56 16.88
N HIS A 38 -2.34 -7.31 18.04
CA HIS A 38 -3.08 -7.08 19.29
C HIS A 38 -4.06 -5.91 19.16
N SER A 39 -3.60 -4.75 18.67
CA SER A 39 -4.47 -3.58 18.48
C SER A 39 -5.65 -3.89 17.55
N ARG A 40 -5.42 -4.69 16.50
CA ARG A 40 -6.47 -5.13 15.57
C ARG A 40 -7.49 -6.04 16.25
N VAL A 41 -7.03 -7.07 16.95
CA VAL A 41 -7.90 -8.04 17.64
C VAL A 41 -8.66 -7.36 18.77
N ALA A 42 -8.03 -6.48 19.53
CA ALA A 42 -8.67 -5.69 20.58
C ALA A 42 -9.80 -4.80 20.03
N LYS A 43 -9.61 -4.15 18.89
CA LYS A 43 -10.67 -3.35 18.24
C LYS A 43 -11.83 -4.23 17.78
N LEU A 44 -11.55 -5.40 17.22
CA LEU A 44 -12.58 -6.35 16.80
C LEU A 44 -13.37 -6.87 18.01
N HIS A 45 -12.68 -7.23 19.10
CA HIS A 45 -13.29 -7.63 20.36
C HIS A 45 -14.22 -6.53 20.90
N GLN A 46 -13.74 -5.28 21.00
CA GLN A 46 -14.56 -4.16 21.46
C GLN A 46 -15.84 -3.96 20.64
N LEU A 47 -15.75 -4.03 19.30
CA LEU A 47 -16.92 -3.94 18.42
C LEU A 47 -17.89 -5.11 18.64
N TYR A 48 -17.36 -6.31 18.85
CA TYR A 48 -18.16 -7.50 19.08
C TYR A 48 -18.89 -7.44 20.43
N THR A 49 -18.20 -7.07 21.51
CA THR A 49 -18.82 -6.90 22.84
C THR A 49 -19.93 -5.84 22.80
N GLN A 50 -19.75 -4.74 22.06
CA GLN A 50 -20.79 -3.73 21.86
C GLN A 50 -21.99 -4.30 21.10
N TYR A 51 -21.75 -5.07 20.04
CA TYR A 51 -22.80 -5.72 19.27
C TYR A 51 -23.59 -6.73 20.11
N GLU A 52 -22.92 -7.56 20.90
CA GLU A 52 -23.58 -8.51 21.82
C GLU A 52 -24.42 -7.78 22.87
N LYS A 53 -23.90 -6.68 23.44
CA LYS A 53 -24.64 -5.88 24.40
C LYS A 53 -25.94 -5.33 23.77
N VAL A 54 -25.84 -4.70 22.60
CA VAL A 54 -27.01 -4.16 21.89
C VAL A 54 -27.98 -5.28 21.48
N SER A 55 -27.47 -6.45 21.10
CA SER A 55 -28.31 -7.61 20.73
C SER A 55 -29.08 -8.16 21.93
N ARG A 56 -28.45 -8.18 23.12
CA ARG A 56 -29.12 -8.56 24.38
C ARG A 56 -30.17 -7.53 24.79
N GLU A 57 -29.83 -6.23 24.78
CA GLU A 57 -30.79 -5.15 25.06
C GLU A 57 -32.00 -5.23 24.11
N LEU A 58 -31.77 -5.53 22.83
CA LEU A 58 -32.82 -5.68 21.84
C LEU A 58 -33.73 -6.89 22.14
N ALA A 59 -33.17 -8.01 22.57
CA ALA A 59 -33.94 -9.19 23.00
C ALA A 59 -34.78 -8.89 24.24
N GLU A 60 -34.21 -8.22 25.25
CA GLU A 60 -34.90 -7.79 26.46
C GLU A 60 -36.07 -6.83 26.13
N SER A 61 -35.85 -5.83 25.27
CA SER A 61 -36.91 -4.92 24.82
C SER A 61 -38.00 -5.63 24.02
N GLN A 62 -37.66 -6.67 23.23
CA GLN A 62 -38.64 -7.50 22.53
C GLN A 62 -39.50 -8.32 23.50
N GLU A 63 -38.91 -8.87 24.56
CA GLU A 63 -39.65 -9.58 25.61
C GLU A 63 -40.66 -8.65 26.34
N LEU A 64 -40.28 -7.40 26.58
CA LEU A 64 -41.17 -6.39 27.19
C LEU A 64 -42.42 -6.11 26.35
N LEU A 65 -42.36 -6.21 25.02
CA LEU A 65 -43.56 -6.08 24.16
C LEU A 65 -44.58 -7.20 24.40
N HIS A 66 -44.12 -8.38 24.77
CA HIS A 66 -44.96 -9.56 24.97
C HIS A 66 -45.57 -9.63 26.38
N GLN A 67 -45.15 -8.77 27.31
CA GLN A 67 -45.75 -8.70 28.65
C GLN A 67 -47.12 -7.99 28.59
N GLU A 68 -48.13 -8.57 29.24
CA GLU A 68 -49.47 -7.98 29.35
C GLU A 68 -49.53 -7.00 30.53
N GLY A 69 -49.99 -5.75 30.29
CA GLY A 69 -50.48 -4.88 31.38
C GLY A 69 -50.09 -3.40 31.34
N ASP A 70 -49.15 -2.95 30.51
CA ASP A 70 -48.68 -1.56 30.53
C ASP A 70 -48.42 -0.99 29.12
N GLU A 71 -49.35 -0.18 28.62
CA GLU A 71 -49.30 0.42 27.28
C GLU A 71 -48.20 1.50 27.16
N GLU A 72 -47.88 2.21 28.25
CA GLU A 72 -46.78 3.19 28.26
C GLU A 72 -45.43 2.48 28.14
N MET A 73 -45.27 1.34 28.84
CA MET A 73 -44.05 0.53 28.78
C MET A 73 -43.85 -0.13 27.40
N ARG A 74 -44.94 -0.49 26.71
CA ARG A 74 -44.90 -0.99 25.33
C ARG A 74 -44.48 0.07 24.31
N GLU A 75 -44.97 1.30 24.43
CA GLU A 75 -44.57 2.40 23.54
C GLU A 75 -43.09 2.79 23.74
N LEU A 76 -42.59 2.77 24.98
CA LEU A 76 -41.16 2.92 25.27
C LEU A 76 -40.33 1.81 24.60
N ALA A 77 -40.72 0.55 24.78
CA ALA A 77 -40.02 -0.60 24.18
C ALA A 77 -39.99 -0.55 22.64
N LYS A 78 -41.05 -0.07 21.97
CA LYS A 78 -41.05 0.11 20.50
C LYS A 78 -40.01 1.13 20.04
N ASN A 79 -39.89 2.26 20.74
CA ASN A 79 -38.92 3.29 20.41
C ASN A 79 -37.48 2.78 20.61
N ASP A 80 -37.23 2.09 21.72
CA ASP A 80 -35.93 1.48 22.03
C ASP A 80 -35.55 0.45 20.97
N ILE A 81 -36.48 -0.43 20.57
CA ILE A 81 -36.24 -1.43 19.52
C ILE A 81 -35.84 -0.79 18.19
N ALA A 82 -36.44 0.34 17.81
CA ALA A 82 -36.10 1.02 16.57
C ALA A 82 -34.66 1.56 16.59
N GLU A 83 -34.27 2.20 17.70
CA GLU A 83 -32.91 2.72 17.90
C GLU A 83 -31.88 1.58 17.99
N LEU A 84 -32.15 0.56 18.82
CA LEU A 84 -31.29 -0.61 18.99
C LEU A 84 -31.11 -1.37 17.68
N ASN A 85 -32.16 -1.51 16.85
CA ASN A 85 -32.03 -2.13 15.52
C ASN A 85 -31.12 -1.31 14.59
N ALA A 86 -31.26 0.02 14.58
CA ALA A 86 -30.40 0.88 13.78
C ALA A 86 -28.94 0.75 14.23
N ARG A 87 -28.71 0.72 15.56
CA ARG A 87 -27.38 0.57 16.14
C ARG A 87 -26.79 -0.81 15.88
N ALA A 88 -27.57 -1.89 16.01
CA ALA A 88 -27.15 -3.26 15.74
C ALA A 88 -26.72 -3.41 14.26
N ARG A 89 -27.50 -2.86 13.32
CA ARG A 89 -27.14 -2.87 11.89
C ARG A 89 -25.86 -2.08 11.60
N GLN A 90 -25.65 -0.95 12.29
CA GLN A 90 -24.42 -0.19 12.16
C GLN A 90 -23.22 -0.99 12.67
N LEU A 91 -23.30 -1.56 13.88
CA LEU A 91 -22.25 -2.36 14.50
C LEU A 91 -21.94 -3.62 13.68
N GLU A 92 -22.97 -4.29 13.15
CA GLU A 92 -22.80 -5.44 12.26
C GLU A 92 -22.03 -5.05 10.99
N LYS A 93 -22.33 -3.89 10.41
CA LYS A 93 -21.61 -3.39 9.24
C LYS A 93 -20.14 -3.09 9.59
N GLU A 94 -19.89 -2.43 10.71
CA GLU A 94 -18.52 -2.12 11.19
C GLU A 94 -17.72 -3.40 11.47
N LEU A 95 -18.35 -4.41 12.08
CA LEU A 95 -17.76 -5.74 12.31
C LEU A 95 -17.38 -6.42 10.99
N ARG A 96 -18.31 -6.48 10.03
CA ARG A 96 -18.06 -7.08 8.71
C ARG A 96 -16.91 -6.39 7.97
N ILE A 97 -16.84 -5.05 8.02
CA ILE A 97 -15.72 -4.30 7.42
C ILE A 97 -14.40 -4.64 8.11
N THR A 98 -14.39 -4.78 9.44
CA THR A 98 -13.18 -5.08 10.21
C THR A 98 -12.66 -6.52 9.95
N LEU A 99 -13.55 -7.43 9.60
CA LEU A 99 -13.21 -8.81 9.20
C LEU A 99 -12.58 -8.91 7.80
N LEU A 100 -12.68 -7.87 6.97
CA LEU A 100 -12.05 -7.91 5.65
C LEU A 100 -10.53 -8.09 5.78
N PRO A 101 -9.92 -8.97 4.96
CA PRO A 101 -8.47 -9.11 4.95
C PRO A 101 -7.84 -7.75 4.60
N LYS A 102 -6.96 -7.27 5.47
CA LYS A 102 -6.21 -6.03 5.23
C LYS A 102 -5.16 -6.24 4.16
N ASP A 103 -4.90 -5.21 3.37
CA ASP A 103 -3.75 -5.22 2.46
C ASP A 103 -2.47 -5.12 3.31
N PRO A 104 -1.47 -6.00 3.11
CA PRO A 104 -0.19 -5.91 3.83
C PRO A 104 0.54 -4.57 3.61
N ASN A 105 0.16 -3.80 2.58
CA ASN A 105 0.73 -2.49 2.28
C ASN A 105 -0.07 -1.32 2.85
N ASP A 106 -1.26 -1.51 3.44
CA ASP A 106 -2.15 -0.42 3.85
C ASP A 106 -1.48 0.60 4.79
N GLU A 107 -0.55 0.13 5.63
CA GLU A 107 0.17 0.94 6.61
C GLU A 107 1.46 1.57 6.07
N LYS A 108 1.86 1.24 4.84
CA LYS A 108 3.13 1.69 4.28
C LYS A 108 3.02 3.13 3.76
N ASN A 109 4.16 3.80 3.76
CA ASN A 109 4.37 5.02 3.00
C ASN A 109 4.29 4.72 1.50
N ILE A 110 4.22 5.77 0.69
CA ILE A 110 4.14 5.60 -0.76
C ILE A 110 5.14 6.47 -1.51
N LEU A 111 5.55 5.97 -2.67
CA LEU A 111 6.06 6.77 -3.77
C LEU A 111 4.90 7.07 -4.71
N LEU A 112 4.61 8.36 -4.84
CA LEU A 112 3.64 8.92 -5.77
C LEU A 112 4.38 9.40 -7.02
N GLU A 113 4.21 8.72 -8.15
CA GLU A 113 4.74 9.12 -9.45
C GLU A 113 3.62 9.76 -10.27
N ILE A 114 3.81 11.02 -10.68
CA ILE A 114 2.86 11.74 -11.54
C ILE A 114 3.57 12.11 -12.85
N ARG A 115 3.04 11.65 -13.98
CA ARG A 115 3.68 11.80 -15.29
C ARG A 115 2.72 12.37 -16.33
N ALA A 116 3.21 13.31 -17.12
CA ALA A 116 2.46 13.87 -18.24
C ALA A 116 2.19 12.79 -19.31
N GLY A 117 0.91 12.62 -19.66
CA GLY A 117 0.47 11.76 -20.77
C GLY A 117 0.14 12.60 -22.01
N THR A 118 -0.97 12.29 -22.67
CA THR A 118 -1.41 13.00 -23.88
C THR A 118 -1.85 14.44 -23.56
N GLY A 119 -1.20 15.44 -24.17
CA GLY A 119 -1.55 16.85 -23.97
C GLY A 119 -0.35 17.81 -23.97
N GLY A 120 0.88 17.28 -24.05
CA GLY A 120 2.10 18.08 -24.13
C GLY A 120 2.27 18.97 -22.91
N ASP A 121 2.58 20.24 -23.15
CA ASP A 121 2.79 21.27 -22.13
C ASP A 121 1.61 21.42 -21.17
N GLU A 122 0.38 21.32 -21.65
CA GLU A 122 -0.82 21.38 -20.81
C GLU A 122 -0.90 20.19 -19.84
N ALA A 123 -0.52 18.99 -20.30
CA ALA A 123 -0.47 17.83 -19.40
C ALA A 123 0.58 18.04 -18.31
N ALA A 124 1.73 18.63 -18.63
CA ALA A 124 2.79 18.91 -17.67
C ALA A 124 2.41 20.02 -16.66
N LEU A 125 1.63 21.02 -17.08
CA LEU A 125 1.01 21.97 -16.14
C LEU A 125 0.04 21.25 -15.19
N PHE A 126 -0.79 20.35 -15.73
CA PHE A 126 -1.72 19.59 -14.91
C PHE A 126 -1.02 18.61 -13.94
N VAL A 127 0.16 18.09 -14.28
CA VAL A 127 1.01 17.34 -13.32
C VAL A 127 1.33 18.19 -12.09
N SER A 128 1.69 19.46 -12.28
CA SER A 128 1.95 20.38 -11.16
C SER A 128 0.70 20.65 -10.34
N ASP A 129 -0.47 20.75 -10.98
CA ASP A 129 -1.74 20.94 -10.28
C ASP A 129 -2.09 19.73 -9.41
N LEU A 130 -1.93 18.52 -9.94
CA LEU A 130 -2.13 17.29 -9.17
C LEU A 130 -1.11 17.16 -8.04
N TYR A 131 0.16 17.46 -8.29
CA TYR A 131 1.18 17.49 -7.25
C TYR A 131 0.78 18.43 -6.10
N ARG A 132 0.40 19.68 -6.40
CA ARG A 132 -0.07 20.64 -5.39
C ARG A 132 -1.30 20.13 -4.63
N MET A 133 -2.24 19.51 -5.34
CA MET A 133 -3.45 18.92 -4.76
C MET A 133 -3.09 17.81 -3.75
N TYR A 134 -2.21 16.89 -4.12
CA TYR A 134 -1.78 15.81 -3.24
C TYR A 134 -0.92 16.29 -2.07
N SER A 135 -0.03 17.26 -2.29
CA SER A 135 0.76 17.85 -1.20
C SER A 135 -0.13 18.53 -0.16
N LYS A 136 -1.14 19.29 -0.59
CA LYS A 136 -2.12 19.89 0.34
C LYS A 136 -2.94 18.83 1.07
N TYR A 137 -3.34 17.76 0.38
CA TYR A 137 -4.05 16.66 1.03
C TYR A 137 -3.18 16.00 2.11
N ALA A 138 -1.92 15.72 1.79
CA ALA A 138 -0.97 15.16 2.73
C ALA A 138 -0.77 16.07 3.97
N GLU A 139 -0.62 17.38 3.77
CA GLU A 139 -0.55 18.36 4.87
C GLU A 139 -1.82 18.32 5.75
N LEU A 140 -3.01 18.24 5.15
CA LEU A 140 -4.28 18.14 5.88
C LEU A 140 -4.41 16.82 6.66
N GLN A 141 -3.72 15.75 6.23
CA GLN A 141 -3.65 14.48 6.95
C GLN A 141 -2.49 14.42 7.96
N GLY A 142 -1.66 15.47 8.06
CA GLY A 142 -0.47 15.47 8.91
C GLY A 142 0.66 14.60 8.38
N TRP A 143 0.64 14.25 7.09
CA TRP A 143 1.70 13.48 6.44
C TRP A 143 2.84 14.38 5.96
N ARG A 144 4.04 13.81 5.91
CA ARG A 144 5.22 14.46 5.38
C ARG A 144 5.36 14.16 3.89
N VAL A 145 5.68 15.19 3.11
CA VAL A 145 5.87 15.12 1.66
C VAL A 145 7.32 15.46 1.33
N GLU A 146 8.00 14.61 0.58
CA GLU A 146 9.40 14.79 0.17
C GLU A 146 9.56 14.54 -1.33
N VAL A 147 10.10 15.50 -2.06
CA VAL A 147 10.32 15.34 -3.52
C VAL A 147 11.59 14.55 -3.74
N MET A 148 11.46 13.37 -4.35
CA MET A 148 12.57 12.46 -4.63
C MET A 148 13.22 12.78 -5.98
N SER A 149 12.40 13.09 -6.98
CA SER A 149 12.85 13.41 -8.33
C SER A 149 11.83 14.31 -9.02
N SER A 150 12.30 15.23 -9.85
CA SER A 150 11.43 16.08 -10.65
C SER A 150 12.06 16.41 -12.00
N ASN A 151 11.22 16.50 -13.02
CA ASN A 151 11.58 16.87 -14.38
C ASN A 151 10.74 18.07 -14.82
N PRO A 152 11.12 19.30 -14.43
CA PRO A 152 10.36 20.51 -14.72
C PRO A 152 10.44 20.91 -16.19
N ILE A 153 9.43 21.62 -16.67
CA ILE A 153 9.42 22.25 -18.00
C ILE A 153 9.55 23.78 -17.90
N GLY A 154 10.05 24.41 -18.97
CA GLY A 154 10.44 25.84 -18.95
C GLY A 154 9.29 26.85 -18.75
N ILE A 155 8.04 26.44 -18.93
CA ILE A 155 6.84 27.29 -18.77
C ILE A 155 6.16 27.11 -17.41
N GLY A 156 6.77 26.36 -16.50
CA GLY A 156 6.12 25.87 -15.28
C GLY A 156 5.43 24.52 -15.52
N GLY A 157 5.36 23.69 -14.49
CA GLY A 157 4.89 22.31 -14.62
C GLY A 157 6.01 21.27 -14.66
N PHE A 158 5.63 20.00 -14.69
CA PHE A 158 6.55 18.86 -14.68
C PHE A 158 6.15 17.85 -15.75
N LYS A 159 7.13 17.34 -16.50
CA LYS A 159 6.93 16.14 -17.31
C LYS A 159 6.74 14.90 -16.43
N GLU A 160 7.44 14.87 -15.30
CA GLU A 160 7.42 13.81 -14.31
C GLU A 160 7.81 14.38 -12.94
N ILE A 161 7.12 13.94 -11.89
CA ILE A 161 7.50 14.20 -10.51
C ILE A 161 7.27 12.95 -9.66
N ILE A 162 8.24 12.61 -8.82
CA ILE A 162 8.20 11.48 -7.89
C ILE A 162 8.34 12.03 -6.48
N VAL A 163 7.39 11.66 -5.63
CA VAL A 163 7.26 12.21 -4.28
C VAL A 163 7.07 11.07 -3.29
N LEU A 164 7.84 11.09 -2.21
CA LEU A 164 7.64 10.22 -1.06
C LEU A 164 6.63 10.88 -0.11
N ILE A 165 5.56 10.17 0.21
CA ILE A 165 4.57 10.59 1.20
C ILE A 165 4.64 9.64 2.38
N SER A 166 5.04 10.16 3.53
CA SER A 166 5.25 9.41 4.77
C SER A 166 4.24 9.78 5.84
N GLY A 167 3.68 8.79 6.51
CA GLY A 167 2.69 9.00 7.56
C GLY A 167 1.89 7.76 7.90
N GLU A 168 0.82 7.93 8.68
CA GLU A 168 -0.05 6.82 9.05
C GLU A 168 -1.01 6.46 7.91
N GLN A 169 -1.00 5.17 7.53
CA GLN A 169 -1.98 4.57 6.59
C GLN A 169 -2.06 5.26 5.21
N VAL A 170 -0.94 5.81 4.73
CA VAL A 170 -0.88 6.57 3.48
C VAL A 170 -1.35 5.74 2.28
N TYR A 171 -0.82 4.52 2.12
CA TYR A 171 -1.20 3.65 1.01
C TYR A 171 -2.69 3.30 1.02
N SER A 172 -3.26 3.00 2.19
CA SER A 172 -4.68 2.62 2.30
C SER A 172 -5.64 3.67 1.74
N ARG A 173 -5.28 4.96 1.86
CA ARG A 173 -6.08 6.09 1.37
C ARG A 173 -5.79 6.43 -0.08
N LEU A 174 -4.50 6.45 -0.47
CA LEU A 174 -4.09 6.91 -1.79
C LEU A 174 -4.03 5.81 -2.84
N LYS A 175 -4.15 4.51 -2.50
CA LYS A 175 -4.17 3.42 -3.50
C LYS A 175 -5.25 3.55 -4.57
N TYR A 176 -6.33 4.29 -4.28
CA TYR A 176 -7.40 4.58 -5.25
C TYR A 176 -7.06 5.73 -6.21
N GLU A 177 -5.91 6.37 -6.06
CA GLU A 177 -5.46 7.45 -6.96
C GLU A 177 -4.70 6.92 -8.17
N SER A 178 -4.32 5.63 -8.19
CA SER A 178 -3.59 5.06 -9.32
C SER A 178 -4.46 5.00 -10.59
N GLY A 179 -3.96 5.53 -11.70
CA GLY A 179 -4.63 5.48 -13.00
C GLY A 179 -4.42 6.74 -13.85
N VAL A 180 -5.23 6.86 -14.90
CA VAL A 180 -5.20 8.03 -15.80
C VAL A 180 -6.20 9.10 -15.34
N HIS A 181 -5.69 10.31 -15.12
CA HIS A 181 -6.43 11.51 -14.75
C HIS A 181 -6.58 12.41 -15.97
N ARG A 182 -7.82 12.59 -16.43
CA ARG A 182 -8.14 13.41 -17.59
C ARG A 182 -8.55 14.81 -17.17
N VAL A 183 -8.00 15.85 -17.79
CA VAL A 183 -8.40 17.25 -17.59
C VAL A 183 -9.04 17.82 -18.85
N GLN A 184 -10.07 18.64 -18.68
CA GLN A 184 -10.71 19.42 -19.73
C GLN A 184 -10.78 20.88 -19.28
N ARG A 185 -9.94 21.73 -19.88
CA ARG A 185 -9.91 23.17 -19.62
C ARG A 185 -9.37 23.93 -20.83
N VAL A 186 -9.46 25.25 -20.79
CA VAL A 186 -8.73 26.12 -21.71
C VAL A 186 -7.29 26.22 -21.16
N PRO A 187 -6.27 25.71 -21.87
CA PRO A 187 -4.89 25.78 -21.42
C PRO A 187 -4.39 27.21 -21.29
N GLU A 188 -3.42 27.44 -20.41
CA GLU A 188 -2.71 28.73 -20.34
C GLU A 188 -1.91 29.02 -21.63
N THR A 189 -1.51 27.96 -22.34
CA THR A 189 -0.77 28.05 -23.60
C THR A 189 -1.67 28.28 -24.82
N GLU A 190 -2.98 28.40 -24.66
CA GLU A 190 -3.95 28.48 -25.76
C GLU A 190 -4.48 29.91 -25.96
N ALA A 191 -4.36 30.45 -27.19
CA ALA A 191 -4.72 31.83 -27.50
C ALA A 191 -6.19 32.02 -27.91
N GLN A 192 -6.87 30.98 -28.42
CA GLN A 192 -8.22 31.10 -28.98
C GLN A 192 -9.35 30.70 -28.02
N GLY A 193 -9.03 30.40 -26.76
CA GLY A 193 -10.03 30.00 -25.77
C GLY A 193 -10.65 28.62 -26.00
N ARG A 194 -10.01 27.76 -26.79
CA ARG A 194 -10.51 26.42 -27.08
C ARG A 194 -10.27 25.49 -25.89
N ILE A 195 -11.25 24.63 -25.59
CA ILE A 195 -11.11 23.61 -24.55
C ILE A 195 -10.26 22.48 -25.09
N HIS A 196 -9.14 22.21 -24.43
CA HIS A 196 -8.32 21.04 -24.70
C HIS A 196 -8.63 19.95 -23.69
N THR A 197 -8.49 18.70 -24.14
CA THR A 197 -8.53 17.54 -23.25
C THR A 197 -7.11 17.01 -23.11
N SER A 198 -6.61 16.87 -21.90
CA SER A 198 -5.28 16.31 -21.62
C SER A 198 -5.38 15.17 -20.61
N ALA A 199 -4.32 14.36 -20.52
CA ALA A 199 -4.24 13.22 -19.61
C ALA A 199 -2.90 13.20 -18.88
N VAL A 200 -2.95 12.77 -17.63
CA VAL A 200 -1.81 12.58 -16.72
C VAL A 200 -1.95 11.21 -16.09
N THR A 201 -0.85 10.49 -15.90
CA THR A 201 -0.86 9.23 -15.18
C THR A 201 -0.38 9.43 -13.75
N VAL A 202 -1.02 8.74 -12.81
CA VAL A 202 -0.64 8.70 -11.40
C VAL A 202 -0.39 7.24 -11.04
N ALA A 203 0.80 6.94 -10.52
CA ALA A 203 1.12 5.65 -9.94
C ALA A 203 1.37 5.78 -8.45
N VAL A 204 0.85 4.83 -7.68
CA VAL A 204 0.96 4.75 -6.22
C VAL A 204 1.66 3.44 -5.89
N ILE A 205 2.93 3.57 -5.50
CA ILE A 205 3.81 2.44 -5.23
C ILE A 205 4.08 2.42 -3.72
N PRO A 206 3.78 1.32 -3.00
CA PRO A 206 4.12 1.24 -1.59
C PRO A 206 5.63 1.22 -1.41
N GLU A 207 6.13 1.89 -0.37
CA GLU A 207 7.55 1.84 -0.01
C GLU A 207 7.95 0.40 0.32
N VAL A 208 9.05 -0.06 -0.25
CA VAL A 208 9.60 -1.40 0.00
C VAL A 208 10.89 -1.23 0.78
N GLU A 209 11.05 -2.02 1.85
CA GLU A 209 12.29 -2.06 2.63
C GLU A 209 13.42 -2.64 1.79
N GLU A 210 14.65 -2.15 2.00
CA GLU A 210 15.83 -2.73 1.37
C GLU A 210 15.99 -4.20 1.77
N VAL A 211 16.22 -5.07 0.79
CA VAL A 211 16.43 -6.48 1.06
C VAL A 211 17.84 -6.69 1.60
N GLU A 212 17.94 -7.05 2.89
CA GLU A 212 19.19 -7.57 3.42
C GLU A 212 19.44 -8.99 2.92
N LEU A 213 20.49 -9.15 2.11
CA LEU A 213 20.93 -10.46 1.65
C LEU A 213 21.65 -11.22 2.77
N HIS A 214 20.89 -12.07 3.46
CA HIS A 214 21.42 -13.12 4.33
C HIS A 214 21.79 -14.35 3.49
N ILE A 215 23.00 -14.87 3.65
CA ILE A 215 23.46 -16.09 2.96
C ILE A 215 23.82 -17.09 4.06
N ASP A 216 23.12 -18.22 4.12
CA ASP A 216 23.49 -19.32 5.02
C ASP A 216 24.77 -20.00 4.46
N PRO A 217 25.84 -20.13 5.27
CA PRO A 217 27.03 -20.87 4.88
C PRO A 217 26.77 -22.31 4.39
N ASN A 218 25.69 -22.97 4.85
CA ASN A 218 25.32 -24.33 4.45
C ASN A 218 24.80 -24.42 3.01
N GLU A 219 24.34 -23.30 2.45
CA GLU A 219 23.85 -23.21 1.07
C GLU A 219 24.98 -22.98 0.06
N LEU A 220 26.23 -22.89 0.53
CA LEU A 220 27.40 -22.61 -0.27
C LEU A 220 28.26 -23.86 -0.45
N ARG A 221 28.41 -24.29 -1.70
CA ARG A 221 29.43 -25.29 -2.06
C ARG A 221 30.71 -24.59 -2.48
N PHE A 222 31.83 -25.00 -1.87
CA PHE A 222 33.16 -24.51 -2.24
C PHE A 222 33.95 -25.61 -2.95
N ASP A 223 34.30 -25.36 -4.21
CA ASP A 223 35.15 -26.23 -5.00
C ASP A 223 36.53 -25.56 -5.13
N VAL A 224 37.61 -26.27 -4.78
CA VAL A 224 38.99 -25.76 -4.85
C VAL A 224 39.73 -26.51 -5.95
N PHE A 225 40.44 -25.80 -6.81
CA PHE A 225 41.13 -26.38 -7.96
C PHE A 225 42.40 -25.59 -8.30
N ARG A 226 43.18 -26.10 -9.24
CA ARG A 226 44.42 -25.46 -9.70
C ARG A 226 44.11 -24.20 -10.50
N SER A 227 44.85 -23.14 -10.20
CA SER A 227 44.76 -21.87 -10.92
C SER A 227 45.20 -22.05 -12.38
N SER A 228 44.61 -21.28 -13.30
CA SER A 228 45.01 -21.25 -14.70
C SER A 228 45.75 -19.95 -15.02
N GLY A 229 46.86 -20.04 -15.78
CA GLY A 229 47.60 -18.86 -16.25
C GLY A 229 49.12 -18.91 -16.01
N PRO A 230 49.85 -17.83 -16.34
CA PRO A 230 51.30 -17.77 -16.20
C PRO A 230 51.70 -17.69 -14.72
N GLY A 231 52.41 -18.71 -14.19
CA GLY A 231 52.93 -18.64 -12.82
C GLY A 231 53.87 -19.78 -12.38
N GLY A 232 54.63 -20.34 -13.33
CA GLY A 232 55.70 -21.30 -13.03
C GLY A 232 55.21 -22.58 -12.36
N GLN A 233 56.10 -23.25 -11.60
CA GLN A 233 55.78 -24.54 -10.94
C GLN A 233 54.68 -24.43 -9.87
N SER A 234 54.55 -23.26 -9.21
CA SER A 234 53.56 -23.04 -8.14
C SER A 234 52.13 -23.13 -8.65
N VAL A 235 51.84 -22.65 -9.87
CA VAL A 235 50.51 -22.74 -10.49
C VAL A 235 50.12 -24.18 -10.82
N ASN A 236 51.09 -25.04 -11.15
CA ASN A 236 50.84 -26.43 -11.50
C ASN A 236 50.68 -27.36 -10.28
N THR A 237 51.12 -26.92 -9.10
CA THR A 237 51.20 -27.75 -7.88
C THR A 237 50.32 -27.27 -6.74
N THR A 238 49.96 -25.98 -6.68
CA THR A 238 49.20 -25.39 -5.58
C THR A 238 47.73 -25.16 -5.97
N ASP A 239 46.81 -25.72 -5.19
CA ASP A 239 45.37 -25.56 -5.38
C ASP A 239 44.89 -24.23 -4.74
N SER A 240 45.06 -23.13 -5.47
CA SER A 240 44.75 -21.79 -4.97
C SER A 240 43.46 -21.18 -5.55
N ALA A 241 42.91 -21.70 -6.64
CA ALA A 241 41.67 -21.19 -7.24
C ALA A 241 40.44 -21.71 -6.47
N VAL A 242 39.48 -20.81 -6.24
CA VAL A 242 38.25 -21.14 -5.50
C VAL A 242 37.03 -20.82 -6.36
N ARG A 243 36.12 -21.78 -6.44
CA ARG A 243 34.77 -21.63 -6.96
C ARG A 243 33.80 -21.75 -5.80
N VAL A 244 32.87 -20.80 -5.71
CA VAL A 244 31.73 -20.88 -4.80
C VAL A 244 30.46 -21.00 -5.63
N THR A 245 29.59 -21.90 -5.23
CA THR A 245 28.27 -22.13 -5.83
C THR A 245 27.21 -21.97 -4.76
N HIS A 246 26.26 -21.07 -5.00
CA HIS A 246 25.05 -20.97 -4.20
C HIS A 246 24.06 -22.04 -4.67
N LEU A 247 23.80 -23.04 -3.83
CA LEU A 247 23.02 -24.23 -4.21
C LEU A 247 21.57 -23.89 -4.60
N PRO A 248 20.83 -23.02 -3.88
CA PRO A 248 19.45 -22.70 -4.22
C PRO A 248 19.28 -22.00 -5.56
N THR A 249 20.16 -21.04 -5.90
CA THR A 249 20.05 -20.26 -7.15
C THR A 249 20.89 -20.84 -8.29
N GLY A 250 21.76 -21.81 -8.01
CA GLY A 250 22.73 -22.35 -8.98
C GLY A 250 23.82 -21.35 -9.39
N MET A 251 23.89 -20.17 -8.77
CA MET A 251 24.82 -19.12 -9.16
C MET A 251 26.26 -19.46 -8.75
N VAL A 252 27.19 -19.26 -9.67
CA VAL A 252 28.61 -19.61 -9.48
C VAL A 252 29.48 -18.37 -9.58
N ALA A 253 30.42 -18.21 -8.65
CA ALA A 253 31.49 -17.24 -8.72
C ALA A 253 32.85 -17.94 -8.59
N THR A 254 33.84 -17.50 -9.35
CA THR A 254 35.21 -18.06 -9.31
C THR A 254 36.21 -16.93 -9.11
N CYS A 255 37.29 -17.20 -8.38
CA CYS A 255 38.39 -16.26 -8.19
C CYS A 255 39.72 -17.01 -8.10
N GLN A 256 40.73 -16.52 -8.81
CA GLN A 256 42.08 -17.09 -8.85
C GLN A 256 43.19 -16.01 -8.89
N ASP A 257 42.86 -14.77 -8.53
CA ASP A 257 43.74 -13.62 -8.72
C ASP A 257 44.94 -13.61 -7.76
N GLU A 258 44.79 -14.19 -6.57
CA GLU A 258 45.84 -14.22 -5.55
C GLU A 258 46.45 -15.62 -5.39
N LYS A 259 47.70 -15.65 -4.90
CA LYS A 259 48.39 -16.92 -4.57
C LYS A 259 47.75 -17.65 -3.39
N SER A 260 46.99 -16.94 -2.54
CA SER A 260 46.37 -17.50 -1.33
C SER A 260 44.91 -17.91 -1.58
N GLN A 261 44.61 -19.18 -1.29
CA GLN A 261 43.26 -19.75 -1.37
C GLN A 261 42.24 -18.96 -0.52
N HIS A 262 42.59 -18.61 0.73
CA HIS A 262 41.66 -17.90 1.63
C HIS A 262 41.26 -16.53 1.10
N LYS A 263 42.21 -15.82 0.45
CA LYS A 263 41.93 -14.53 -0.16
C LYS A 263 41.05 -14.67 -1.41
N ASN A 264 41.29 -15.70 -2.23
CA ASN A 264 40.42 -16.02 -3.35
C ASN A 264 39.02 -16.44 -2.90
N LYS A 265 38.89 -17.19 -1.79
CA LYS A 265 37.60 -17.54 -1.18
C LYS A 265 36.83 -16.28 -0.75
N ALA A 266 37.48 -15.34 -0.06
CA ALA A 266 36.84 -14.10 0.37
C ALA A 266 36.39 -13.23 -0.81
N LYS A 267 37.20 -13.12 -1.87
CA LYS A 267 36.83 -12.41 -3.10
C LYS A 267 35.69 -13.11 -3.85
N ALA A 268 35.75 -14.43 -4.00
CA ALA A 268 34.69 -15.21 -4.64
C ALA A 268 33.35 -15.05 -3.91
N LEU A 269 33.35 -15.04 -2.57
CA LEU A 269 32.17 -14.76 -1.75
C LEU A 269 31.65 -13.33 -1.95
N LYS A 270 32.54 -12.34 -2.01
CA LYS A 270 32.15 -10.94 -2.27
C LYS A 270 31.49 -10.79 -3.65
N VAL A 271 32.03 -11.44 -4.66
CA VAL A 271 31.46 -11.47 -6.03
C VAL A 271 30.12 -12.19 -6.05
N LEU A 272 30.02 -13.35 -5.39
CA LEU A 272 28.76 -14.11 -5.30
C LEU A 272 27.67 -13.26 -4.62
N ARG A 273 28.00 -12.62 -3.50
CA ARG A 273 27.07 -11.75 -2.77
C ARG A 273 26.60 -10.58 -3.63
N ALA A 274 27.51 -9.93 -4.35
CA ALA A 274 27.16 -8.84 -5.25
C ALA A 274 26.21 -9.30 -6.38
N ARG A 275 26.47 -10.47 -6.99
CA ARG A 275 25.61 -11.01 -8.05
C ARG A 275 24.24 -11.46 -7.54
N LEU A 276 24.17 -12.07 -6.36
CA LEU A 276 22.91 -12.46 -5.73
C LEU A 276 22.07 -11.23 -5.36
N LEU A 277 22.71 -10.19 -4.82
CA LEU A 277 22.04 -8.93 -4.49
C LEU A 277 21.49 -8.25 -5.75
N ASP A 278 22.31 -8.18 -6.80
CA ASP A 278 21.91 -7.62 -8.11
C ASP A 278 20.72 -8.38 -8.70
N GLN A 279 20.71 -9.72 -8.64
CA GLN A 279 19.57 -10.52 -9.09
C GLN A 279 18.28 -10.22 -8.30
N ILE A 280 18.36 -10.12 -6.97
CA ILE A 280 17.20 -9.82 -6.12
C ILE A 280 16.69 -8.41 -6.41
N GLN A 281 17.58 -7.43 -6.51
CA GLN A 281 17.23 -6.05 -6.84
C GLN A 281 16.59 -5.95 -8.22
N GLN A 282 17.11 -6.68 -9.21
CA GLN A 282 16.54 -6.74 -10.55
C GLN A 282 15.14 -7.35 -10.54
N GLU A 283 14.94 -8.46 -9.83
CA GLU A 283 13.62 -9.10 -9.73
C GLU A 283 12.60 -8.18 -9.04
N GLN A 284 12.99 -7.48 -7.98
CA GLN A 284 12.14 -6.48 -7.33
C GLN A 284 11.80 -5.33 -8.26
N HIS A 285 12.80 -4.80 -8.97
CA HIS A 285 12.60 -3.72 -9.92
C HIS A 285 11.65 -4.14 -11.05
N ASP A 286 11.77 -5.37 -11.55
CA ASP A 286 10.91 -5.90 -12.60
C ASP A 286 9.46 -6.04 -12.12
N ARG A 287 9.24 -6.54 -10.89
CA ARG A 287 7.90 -6.61 -10.27
C ARG A 287 7.28 -5.22 -10.10
N ILE A 288 8.04 -4.24 -9.60
CA ILE A 288 7.56 -2.86 -9.43
C ILE A 288 7.25 -2.24 -10.79
N SER A 289 8.10 -2.46 -11.78
CA SER A 289 7.91 -1.96 -13.15
C SER A 289 6.64 -2.53 -13.80
N GLU A 290 6.37 -3.82 -13.60
CA GLU A 290 5.15 -4.47 -14.07
C GLU A 290 3.90 -3.93 -13.36
N GLN A 291 3.92 -3.84 -12.03
CA GLN A 291 2.83 -3.25 -11.25
C GLN A 291 2.55 -1.81 -11.68
N ARG A 292 3.61 -1.01 -11.88
CA ARG A 292 3.47 0.36 -12.37
C ARG A 292 2.81 0.38 -13.74
N LYS A 293 3.24 -0.46 -14.70
CA LYS A 293 2.64 -0.54 -16.04
C LYS A 293 1.14 -0.86 -15.98
N ILE A 294 0.74 -1.76 -15.08
CA ILE A 294 -0.67 -2.11 -14.87
C ILE A 294 -1.46 -0.89 -14.35
N GLN A 295 -0.88 -0.12 -13.42
CA GLN A 295 -1.55 1.07 -12.86
C GLN A 295 -1.72 2.20 -13.87
N VAL A 296 -0.68 2.51 -14.66
CA VAL A 296 -0.69 3.69 -15.54
C VAL A 296 -1.25 3.41 -16.93
N GLY A 297 -1.25 2.15 -17.36
CA GLY A 297 -1.67 1.75 -18.70
C GLY A 297 -0.84 2.41 -19.80
N SER A 298 -1.50 2.82 -20.87
CA SER A 298 -0.88 3.51 -22.02
C SER A 298 -0.69 5.01 -21.79
N GLY A 299 -1.36 5.58 -20.78
CA GLY A 299 -1.43 7.03 -20.55
C GLY A 299 -2.35 7.77 -21.54
N ASP A 300 -3.17 7.05 -22.30
CA ASP A 300 -4.14 7.63 -23.22
C ASP A 300 -5.40 8.14 -22.51
N ARG A 301 -6.08 9.12 -23.13
CA ARG A 301 -7.29 9.79 -22.62
C ARG A 301 -8.48 8.85 -22.48
N SER A 302 -8.45 7.70 -23.15
CA SER A 302 -9.52 6.70 -23.17
C SER A 302 -9.58 5.90 -21.85
N GLU A 303 -8.43 5.60 -21.24
CA GLU A 303 -8.26 4.78 -20.02
C GLU A 303 -8.48 5.56 -18.71
N ARG A 304 -9.26 6.65 -18.77
CA ARG A 304 -9.45 7.57 -17.65
C ARG A 304 -10.17 6.89 -16.47
N ILE A 305 -9.60 7.02 -15.27
CA ILE A 305 -10.32 6.76 -14.03
C ILE A 305 -11.09 8.01 -13.57
N ARG A 306 -10.56 9.20 -13.87
CA ARG A 306 -11.15 10.48 -13.45
C ARG A 306 -11.17 11.52 -14.56
N THR A 307 -12.16 12.39 -14.51
CA THR A 307 -12.24 13.59 -15.36
C THR A 307 -12.43 14.83 -14.53
N TYR A 308 -11.50 15.77 -14.67
CA TYR A 308 -11.54 17.11 -14.11
C TYR A 308 -12.03 18.05 -15.21
N ASN A 309 -13.27 18.54 -15.10
CA ASN A 309 -13.89 19.41 -16.09
C ASN A 309 -14.03 20.81 -15.49
N PHE A 310 -13.11 21.71 -15.87
CA PHE A 310 -13.05 23.07 -15.37
C PHE A 310 -14.22 23.95 -15.86
N PRO A 311 -14.66 23.90 -17.13
CA PRO A 311 -15.81 24.67 -17.60
C PRO A 311 -17.10 24.41 -16.80
N GLN A 312 -17.28 23.19 -16.30
CA GLN A 312 -18.44 22.78 -15.51
C GLN A 312 -18.17 22.72 -14.01
N GLY A 313 -16.95 23.07 -13.56
CA GLY A 313 -16.55 23.06 -12.15
C GLY A 313 -16.71 21.70 -11.47
N ARG A 314 -16.56 20.59 -12.20
CA ARG A 314 -16.84 19.24 -11.69
C ARG A 314 -15.70 18.26 -11.87
N MET A 315 -15.67 17.28 -10.97
CA MET A 315 -14.83 16.09 -11.08
C MET A 315 -15.73 14.85 -11.11
N THR A 316 -15.46 13.94 -12.04
CA THR A 316 -16.15 12.65 -12.14
C THR A 316 -15.15 11.51 -12.05
N ASP A 317 -15.38 10.59 -11.11
CA ASP A 317 -14.71 9.29 -11.04
C ASP A 317 -15.56 8.23 -11.74
N HIS A 318 -15.02 7.64 -12.80
CA HIS A 318 -15.75 6.74 -13.70
C HIS A 318 -15.86 5.31 -13.14
N ARG A 319 -15.08 4.97 -12.10
CA ARG A 319 -15.11 3.62 -11.50
C ARG A 319 -16.41 3.39 -10.73
N ILE A 320 -16.87 4.41 -10.04
CA ILE A 320 -18.13 4.38 -9.26
C ILE A 320 -19.20 5.35 -9.78
N ASN A 321 -18.93 6.00 -10.93
CA ASN A 321 -19.77 7.05 -11.51
C ASN A 321 -20.08 8.22 -10.56
N LEU A 322 -19.20 8.50 -9.60
CA LEU A 322 -19.34 9.61 -8.66
C LEU A 322 -19.02 10.93 -9.36
N THR A 323 -19.96 11.88 -9.32
CA THR A 323 -19.76 13.23 -9.85
C THR A 323 -19.93 14.26 -8.75
N LEU A 324 -18.92 15.12 -8.59
CA LEU A 324 -18.88 16.19 -7.59
C LEU A 324 -18.69 17.55 -8.26
N TYR A 325 -19.55 18.51 -7.93
CA TYR A 325 -19.48 19.90 -8.41
C TYR A 325 -18.71 20.80 -7.44
N LYS A 326 -17.51 20.37 -7.05
CA LYS A 326 -16.65 21.04 -6.07
C LYS A 326 -15.19 20.98 -6.51
N LEU A 327 -14.93 21.25 -7.79
CA LEU A 327 -13.60 21.10 -8.37
C LEU A 327 -12.54 21.93 -7.62
N ASP A 328 -12.84 23.18 -7.28
CA ASP A 328 -11.89 24.06 -6.59
C ASP A 328 -11.48 23.52 -5.22
N ASP A 329 -12.45 23.03 -4.44
CA ASP A 329 -12.20 22.37 -3.15
C ASP A 329 -11.32 21.12 -3.30
N ILE A 330 -11.59 20.32 -4.34
CA ILE A 330 -10.81 19.11 -4.67
C ILE A 330 -9.38 19.49 -5.01
N MET A 331 -9.17 20.49 -5.87
CA MET A 331 -7.84 20.97 -6.27
C MET A 331 -7.08 21.62 -5.08
N LEU A 332 -7.79 22.11 -4.06
CA LEU A 332 -7.21 22.58 -2.81
C LEU A 332 -6.88 21.46 -1.81
N GLY A 333 -7.04 20.19 -2.19
CA GLY A 333 -6.67 19.04 -1.39
C GLY A 333 -7.78 18.45 -0.53
N LYS A 334 -9.05 18.89 -0.64
CA LYS A 334 -10.18 18.31 0.12
C LYS A 334 -10.68 16.98 -0.50
N LEU A 335 -9.78 16.00 -0.63
CA LEU A 335 -10.01 14.74 -1.34
C LEU A 335 -10.86 13.72 -0.57
N ASN A 336 -11.17 13.94 0.71
CA ASN A 336 -11.99 12.99 1.50
C ASN A 336 -13.36 12.75 0.85
N SER A 337 -13.95 13.77 0.21
CA SER A 337 -15.23 13.61 -0.51
C SER A 337 -15.15 12.68 -1.73
N VAL A 338 -13.94 12.40 -2.22
CA VAL A 338 -13.64 11.51 -3.35
C VAL A 338 -13.20 10.13 -2.86
N ILE A 339 -12.28 10.10 -1.90
CA ILE A 339 -11.63 8.88 -1.41
C ILE A 339 -12.59 8.03 -0.57
N GLU A 340 -13.37 8.63 0.33
CA GLU A 340 -14.26 7.88 1.24
C GLU A 340 -15.32 7.06 0.46
N PRO A 341 -16.01 7.59 -0.57
CA PRO A 341 -16.91 6.78 -1.40
C PRO A 341 -16.22 5.63 -2.14
N LEU A 342 -14.97 5.81 -2.57
CA LEU A 342 -14.19 4.77 -3.26
C LEU A 342 -13.82 3.63 -2.29
N ILE A 343 -13.39 3.98 -1.08
CA ILE A 343 -13.14 3.02 0.00
C ILE A 343 -14.42 2.23 0.29
N ALA A 344 -15.54 2.92 0.50
CA ALA A 344 -16.82 2.29 0.81
C ALA A 344 -17.28 1.35 -0.31
N HIS A 345 -17.09 1.73 -1.57
CA HIS A 345 -17.40 0.87 -2.72
C HIS A 345 -16.51 -0.37 -2.77
N ASN A 346 -15.19 -0.21 -2.58
CA ASN A 346 -14.26 -1.34 -2.59
C ASN A 346 -14.52 -2.33 -1.43
N GLN A 347 -14.83 -1.80 -0.24
CA GLN A 347 -15.26 -2.61 0.91
C GLN A 347 -16.56 -3.36 0.60
N ALA A 348 -17.54 -2.71 -0.02
CA ALA A 348 -18.79 -3.36 -0.41
C ALA A 348 -18.58 -4.47 -1.44
N GLU A 349 -17.71 -4.27 -2.44
CA GLU A 349 -17.34 -5.31 -3.42
C GLU A 349 -16.59 -6.47 -2.75
N SER A 350 -15.66 -6.18 -1.83
CA SER A 350 -14.95 -7.21 -1.07
C SER A 350 -15.87 -8.01 -0.14
N LEU A 351 -16.90 -7.38 0.41
CA LEU A 351 -17.91 -8.07 1.21
C LEU A 351 -18.79 -8.99 0.36
N LYS A 352 -19.08 -8.62 -0.91
CA LYS A 352 -19.84 -9.48 -1.82
C LYS A 352 -19.05 -10.72 -2.22
N SER A 353 -17.73 -10.63 -2.39
CA SER A 353 -16.92 -11.78 -2.76
C SER A 353 -16.71 -12.79 -1.62
N LEU A 354 -17.00 -12.38 -0.38
CA LEU A 354 -16.97 -13.23 0.82
C LEU A 354 -18.32 -13.90 1.13
N GLN A 355 -19.42 -13.49 0.47
CA GLN A 355 -20.73 -14.11 0.56
C GLN A 355 -20.89 -15.21 -0.49
#